data_AF-A0A1M3TQ61-F1
#
_entry.id   AF-A0A1M3TQ61-F1
#
_cell.length_a   1.000
_cell.length_b   1.000
_cell.length_c   1.000
_cell.angle_alpha   90.00
_cell.angle_beta   90.00
_cell.angle_gamma   90.00
#
_symmetry.space_group_name_H-M   'P 1'
#
loop_
_entity.id
_entity.type
_entity.pdbx_description
1 polymer ?
#
loop_
_entity_poly.entity_id
_entity_poly.type
_entity_poly.pdbx_seq_one_letter_code
_entity_poly.pdbx_strand_id
1 'polypeptide(L)'
;MWNSTLLSLRAKSHLASRLQFHSQLIRFRFESPGTNVPELPEALSSIKWNWQPRSSWDSDAHTIALQLIDESERYFHLVRFEDWVQEARDRSSPVVKALESKYDGLSVILYYYLRRHLEEFEKYLGLTNTLEESAADPFLFGAVYHACECVRNRRYTEYNIDARFIADPIKAVLSKDNPIALIHCQLEALTVRFRNFYGSPEVVWSQDFDIQTAFLDKLYHTELEELEALATELTGAALPLFQELTVEMVNKGSGDPLTALNRRWNSICRAAEECSATEPALCLKLDQLALELYRLRDFYSFTGLLQGIRSSGRRPEVLRILGHLIDSGENYRLYRQTIDSDAALHFLLPFVKLQSQESTATLQIVSAAQKYALRNTPNKTSQRLLSLLISLCLCI
;
A
#
# COMPACT_ATOMS: atom_id res chain seq x y z
N MET A 1 58.38 12.23 35.92
CA MET A 1 58.76 11.46 34.71
C MET A 1 57.56 10.59 34.37
N TRP A 2 56.59 11.18 33.67
CA TRP A 2 56.33 11.01 32.22
C TRP A 2 55.53 9.73 31.90
N ASN A 3 54.40 9.98 31.22
CA ASN A 3 53.55 9.10 30.41
C ASN A 3 52.50 8.26 31.15
N SER A 4 51.22 8.69 31.18
CA SER A 4 50.18 8.68 30.10
C SER A 4 49.32 7.41 30.21
N THR A 5 47.98 7.36 30.20
CA THR A 5 46.92 8.32 29.91
C THR A 5 45.57 7.61 30.17
N LEU A 6 44.66 8.29 30.89
CA LEU A 6 43.17 8.26 30.87
C LEU A 6 42.43 6.89 30.90
N LEU A 7 41.66 6.56 31.97
CA LEU A 7 40.24 6.98 32.26
C LEU A 7 39.24 6.42 31.22
N SER A 8 38.02 5.95 31.53
CA SER A 8 37.27 5.73 32.77
C SER A 8 36.00 4.95 32.41
N LEU A 9 35.50 4.18 33.37
CA LEU A 9 34.08 3.88 33.65
C LEU A 9 33.02 4.19 32.56
N ARG A 10 32.28 3.15 32.16
CA ARG A 10 30.81 3.27 32.09
C ARG A 10 30.09 1.95 32.26
N ALA A 11 28.97 2.06 32.98
CA ALA A 11 28.17 1.00 33.54
C ALA A 11 27.41 0.17 32.50
N LYS A 12 27.12 -1.06 32.92
CA LYS A 12 26.34 -2.10 32.26
C LYS A 12 24.94 -1.60 31.88
N SER A 13 24.56 -1.79 30.62
CA SER A 13 23.17 -1.79 30.15
C SER A 13 22.91 -3.06 29.34
N HIS A 14 22.10 -3.95 29.91
CA HIS A 14 21.40 -5.01 29.20
C HIS A 14 20.39 -4.38 28.23
N LEU A 15 20.53 -4.63 26.92
CA LEU A 15 19.46 -4.87 25.95
C LEU A 15 20.12 -4.99 24.56
N ALA A 16 20.32 -6.22 24.11
CA ALA A 16 20.76 -6.53 22.75
C ALA A 16 19.92 -7.70 22.22
N SER A 17 18.65 -7.42 21.93
CA SER A 17 17.82 -8.29 21.10
C SER A 17 17.94 -7.82 19.65
N ARG A 18 18.67 -8.64 18.89
CA ARG A 18 18.83 -8.62 17.43
C ARG A 18 17.49 -8.37 16.70
N LEU A 19 17.42 -7.29 15.92
CA LEU A 19 16.53 -7.19 14.77
C LEU A 19 17.35 -7.55 13.53
N GLN A 20 17.19 -8.79 13.06
CA GLN A 20 17.71 -9.20 11.75
C GLN A 20 16.82 -8.59 10.67
N PHE A 21 17.29 -7.52 10.05
CA PHE A 21 16.72 -6.98 8.83
C PHE A 21 17.13 -7.86 7.64
N HIS A 22 16.19 -8.59 7.06
CA HIS A 22 16.32 -9.16 5.72
C HIS A 22 15.82 -8.12 4.71
N SER A 23 16.71 -7.24 4.26
CA SER A 23 16.48 -6.45 3.04
C SER A 23 16.90 -7.29 1.84
N GLN A 24 16.00 -8.10 1.30
CA GLN A 24 16.18 -8.67 -0.03
C GLN A 24 15.60 -7.70 -1.06
N LEU A 25 16.48 -6.99 -1.75
CA LEU A 25 16.18 -6.27 -2.98
C LEU A 25 15.68 -7.29 -4.01
N ILE A 26 14.36 -7.34 -4.22
CA ILE A 26 13.75 -8.07 -5.33
C ILE A 26 14.02 -7.25 -6.58
N ARG A 27 15.03 -7.67 -7.35
CA ARG A 27 15.29 -7.17 -8.70
C ARG A 27 14.51 -8.06 -9.65
N PHE A 28 13.53 -7.50 -10.35
CA PHE A 28 12.83 -8.23 -11.41
C PHE A 28 13.84 -8.67 -12.46
N ARG A 29 13.98 -9.98 -12.65
CA ARG A 29 14.76 -10.57 -13.73
C ARG A 29 13.78 -11.06 -14.77
N PHE A 30 13.49 -10.23 -15.77
CA PHE A 30 12.78 -10.68 -16.96
C PHE A 30 13.76 -11.52 -17.78
N GLU A 31 13.75 -12.83 -17.58
CA GLU A 31 14.59 -13.75 -18.35
C GLU A 31 14.07 -13.88 -19.78
N SER A 32 14.99 -13.78 -20.74
CA SER A 32 14.78 -14.16 -22.14
C SER A 32 14.39 -15.65 -22.24
N PRO A 33 13.72 -16.10 -23.31
CA PRO A 33 13.13 -17.44 -23.37
C PRO A 33 14.23 -18.49 -23.47
N GLY A 34 14.62 -19.04 -22.32
CA GLY A 34 15.56 -20.14 -22.17
C GLY A 34 15.38 -20.79 -20.81
N THR A 35 14.51 -21.80 -20.75
CA THR A 35 14.50 -22.92 -19.78
C THR A 35 15.02 -22.63 -18.36
N ASN A 36 14.35 -21.74 -17.62
CA ASN A 36 14.39 -21.76 -16.15
C ASN A 36 12.96 -21.90 -15.68
N VAL A 37 12.56 -23.13 -15.35
CA VAL A 37 11.33 -23.39 -14.61
C VAL A 37 11.51 -22.70 -13.26
N PRO A 38 10.60 -21.80 -12.82
CA PRO A 38 10.67 -21.26 -11.48
C PRO A 38 10.65 -22.43 -10.51
N GLU A 39 11.74 -22.63 -9.76
CA GLU A 39 11.78 -23.65 -8.71
C GLU A 39 10.61 -23.40 -7.77
N LEU A 40 9.78 -24.43 -7.58
CA LEU A 40 8.67 -24.38 -6.65
C LEU A 40 9.25 -24.00 -5.28
N PRO A 41 8.72 -22.99 -4.56
CA PRO A 41 9.18 -22.74 -3.21
C PRO A 41 9.13 -24.05 -2.43
N GLU A 42 10.28 -24.54 -1.91
CA GLU A 42 10.36 -25.80 -1.16
C GLU A 42 9.32 -25.84 -0.02
N ALA A 43 8.94 -24.67 0.48
CA ALA A 43 7.82 -24.48 1.39
C ALA A 43 6.51 -25.08 0.84
N LEU A 44 6.04 -24.72 -0.35
CA LEU A 44 4.74 -25.19 -0.85
C LEU A 44 4.73 -26.69 -1.21
N SER A 45 5.86 -27.26 -1.63
CA SER A 45 5.95 -28.70 -1.91
C SER A 45 5.93 -29.56 -0.64
N SER A 46 6.47 -29.05 0.48
CA SER A 46 6.60 -29.77 1.75
C SER A 46 5.48 -29.50 2.77
N ILE A 47 4.72 -28.42 2.59
CA ILE A 47 3.65 -28.01 3.50
C ILE A 47 2.46 -28.98 3.44
N LYS A 48 2.02 -29.44 4.60
CA LYS A 48 0.73 -30.12 4.80
C LYS A 48 -0.09 -29.25 5.74
N TRP A 49 -1.42 -29.30 5.61
CA TRP A 49 -2.30 -28.79 6.65
C TRP A 49 -1.88 -29.42 7.99
N ASN A 50 -1.48 -28.59 8.94
CA ASN A 50 -1.12 -29.07 10.28
C ASN A 50 -2.40 -29.44 11.03
N TRP A 51 -3.47 -28.70 10.77
CA TRP A 51 -4.81 -29.05 11.16
C TRP A 51 -5.27 -30.40 10.58
N GLN A 52 -5.90 -31.21 11.44
CA GLN A 52 -6.58 -32.44 11.04
C GLN A 52 -7.96 -32.54 11.72
N PRO A 53 -8.98 -33.07 11.03
CA PRO A 53 -10.31 -33.21 11.63
C PRO A 53 -10.31 -33.97 12.96
N ARG A 54 -9.50 -35.04 13.05
CA ARG A 54 -9.41 -35.90 14.24
C ARG A 54 -8.81 -35.21 15.46
N SER A 55 -7.90 -34.26 15.26
CA SER A 55 -7.31 -33.49 16.37
C SER A 55 -8.25 -32.41 16.91
N SER A 56 -9.36 -32.15 16.21
CA SER A 56 -10.33 -31.10 16.53
C SER A 56 -11.73 -31.67 16.81
N TRP A 57 -11.79 -32.91 17.30
CA TRP A 57 -13.05 -33.56 17.66
C TRP A 57 -13.84 -32.74 18.68
N ASP A 58 -13.17 -32.34 19.76
CA ASP A 58 -13.75 -31.54 20.86
C ASP A 58 -13.72 -30.02 20.61
N SER A 59 -13.17 -29.58 19.48
CA SER A 59 -13.12 -28.15 19.12
C SER A 59 -14.44 -27.68 18.53
N ASP A 60 -14.84 -26.46 18.86
CA ASP A 60 -15.96 -25.80 18.20
C ASP A 60 -15.57 -25.25 16.81
N ALA A 61 -16.58 -24.83 16.04
CA ALA A 61 -16.39 -24.27 14.71
C ALA A 61 -15.47 -23.04 14.70
N HIS A 62 -15.55 -22.20 15.74
CA HIS A 62 -14.73 -21.00 15.84
C HIS A 62 -13.25 -21.29 16.03
N THR A 63 -12.90 -22.22 16.91
CA THR A 63 -11.52 -22.65 17.14
C THR A 63 -10.92 -23.27 15.89
N ILE A 64 -11.70 -24.07 15.16
CA ILE A 64 -11.28 -24.67 13.88
C ILE A 64 -11.05 -23.57 12.83
N ALA A 65 -11.96 -22.60 12.73
CA ALA A 65 -11.84 -21.48 11.80
C ALA A 65 -10.53 -20.72 11.99
N LEU A 66 -10.20 -20.33 13.23
CA LEU A 66 -8.98 -19.58 13.53
C LEU A 66 -7.70 -20.32 13.11
N GLN A 67 -7.65 -21.64 13.34
CA GLN A 67 -6.49 -22.46 12.94
C GLN A 67 -6.35 -22.55 11.42
N LEU A 68 -7.46 -22.76 10.72
CA LEU A 68 -7.47 -22.86 9.27
C LEU A 68 -7.16 -21.52 8.60
N ILE A 69 -7.67 -20.40 9.12
CA ILE A 69 -7.37 -19.05 8.62
C ILE A 69 -5.87 -18.76 8.73
N ASP A 70 -5.26 -18.97 9.89
CA ASP A 70 -3.83 -18.75 10.09
C ASP A 70 -2.94 -19.62 9.17
N GLU A 71 -3.34 -20.87 8.92
CA GLU A 71 -2.66 -21.72 7.94
C GLU A 71 -2.86 -21.24 6.50
N SER A 72 -4.08 -20.86 6.15
CA SER A 72 -4.46 -20.43 4.80
C SER A 72 -3.75 -19.13 4.40
N GLU A 73 -3.72 -18.13 5.28
CA GLU A 73 -3.00 -16.88 5.06
C GLU A 73 -1.51 -17.12 4.80
N ARG A 74 -0.89 -18.02 5.57
CA ARG A 74 0.51 -18.41 5.35
C ARG A 74 0.72 -19.04 3.98
N TYR A 75 -0.21 -19.84 3.48
CA TYR A 75 -0.08 -20.45 2.14
C TYR A 75 -0.28 -19.42 1.04
N PHE A 76 -1.26 -18.54 1.18
CA PHE A 76 -1.48 -17.45 0.24
C PHE A 76 -0.23 -16.58 0.08
N HIS A 77 0.42 -16.22 1.18
CA HIS A 77 1.63 -15.39 1.17
C HIS A 77 2.87 -16.03 0.55
N LEU A 78 2.86 -17.34 0.29
CA LEU A 78 3.93 -18.00 -0.46
C LEU A 78 3.80 -17.80 -1.97
N VAL A 79 2.60 -17.42 -2.46
CA VAL A 79 2.37 -17.11 -3.87
C VAL A 79 2.73 -15.65 -4.12
N ARG A 80 3.70 -15.41 -5.00
CA ARG A 80 4.16 -14.06 -5.29
C ARG A 80 3.27 -13.41 -6.34
N PHE A 81 3.35 -12.09 -6.44
CA PHE A 81 2.60 -11.34 -7.45
C PHE A 81 2.94 -11.81 -8.88
N GLU A 82 4.20 -12.16 -9.15
CA GLU A 82 4.64 -12.62 -10.47
C GLU A 82 4.01 -13.95 -10.88
N ASP A 83 3.65 -14.79 -9.92
CA ASP A 83 2.95 -16.05 -10.16
C ASP A 83 1.50 -15.76 -10.62
N TRP A 84 0.84 -14.77 -10.02
CA TRP A 84 -0.45 -14.27 -10.48
C TRP A 84 -0.39 -13.57 -11.84
N VAL A 85 0.71 -12.87 -12.15
CA VAL A 85 0.96 -12.31 -13.49
C VAL A 85 1.11 -13.39 -14.56
N GLN A 86 1.68 -14.55 -14.21
CA GLN A 86 1.72 -15.69 -15.13
C GLN A 86 0.30 -16.21 -15.40
N GLU A 87 -0.50 -16.44 -14.37
CA GLU A 87 -1.89 -16.88 -14.52
C GLU A 87 -2.71 -15.89 -15.36
N ALA A 88 -2.57 -14.59 -15.13
CA ALA A 88 -3.24 -13.55 -15.92
C ALA A 88 -2.84 -13.54 -17.41
N ARG A 89 -1.68 -14.11 -17.76
CA ARG A 89 -1.21 -14.32 -19.15
C ARG A 89 -1.66 -15.66 -19.73
N ASP A 90 -2.58 -16.35 -19.05
CA ASP A 90 -3.01 -17.72 -19.35
C ASP A 90 -1.80 -18.69 -19.36
N ARG A 91 -0.75 -18.38 -18.58
CA ARG A 91 0.42 -19.24 -18.37
C ARG A 91 0.31 -19.84 -16.98
N SER A 92 0.11 -21.14 -16.93
CA SER A 92 0.00 -21.82 -15.65
C SER A 92 1.30 -21.71 -14.84
N SER A 93 1.18 -21.10 -13.65
CA SER A 93 2.19 -21.06 -12.61
C SER A 93 2.16 -22.37 -11.81
N PRO A 94 3.30 -23.05 -11.65
CA PRO A 94 3.37 -24.23 -10.81
C PRO A 94 3.11 -23.90 -9.32
N VAL A 95 3.36 -22.66 -8.90
CA VAL A 95 3.15 -22.17 -7.53
C VAL A 95 1.66 -22.01 -7.23
N VAL A 96 0.90 -21.41 -8.15
CA VAL A 96 -0.57 -21.28 -8.02
C VAL A 96 -1.23 -22.66 -8.07
N LYS A 97 -0.80 -23.54 -8.97
CA LYS A 97 -1.26 -24.94 -8.98
C LYS A 97 -0.97 -25.69 -7.69
N ALA A 98 0.18 -25.43 -7.07
CA ALA A 98 0.50 -26.03 -5.79
C ALA A 98 -0.44 -25.51 -4.69
N LEU A 99 -0.78 -24.21 -4.70
CA LEU A 99 -1.77 -23.62 -3.81
C LEU A 99 -3.15 -24.26 -4.02
N GLU A 100 -3.62 -24.35 -5.27
CA GLU A 100 -4.88 -25.05 -5.65
C GLU A 100 -4.93 -26.46 -5.08
N SER A 101 -3.86 -27.23 -5.26
CA SER A 101 -3.75 -28.59 -4.75
C SER A 101 -3.84 -28.67 -3.22
N LYS A 102 -3.46 -27.61 -2.48
CA LYS A 102 -3.63 -27.58 -1.01
C LYS A 102 -5.08 -27.45 -0.61
N TYR A 103 -5.83 -26.56 -1.27
CA TYR A 103 -7.25 -26.38 -0.98
C TYR A 103 -8.09 -27.56 -1.44
N ASP A 104 -7.79 -28.16 -2.61
CA ASP A 104 -8.40 -29.43 -3.00
C ASP A 104 -8.10 -30.54 -2.00
N GLY A 105 -6.84 -30.66 -1.56
CA GLY A 105 -6.44 -31.60 -0.52
C GLY A 105 -7.23 -31.43 0.79
N LEU A 106 -7.46 -30.19 1.24
CA LEU A 106 -8.31 -29.90 2.41
C LEU A 106 -9.75 -30.38 2.17
N SER A 107 -10.32 -30.03 1.03
CA SER A 107 -11.66 -30.43 0.61
C SER A 107 -11.81 -31.97 0.59
N VAL A 108 -10.83 -32.69 0.05
CA VAL A 108 -10.77 -34.16 0.05
C VAL A 108 -10.76 -34.71 1.48
N ILE A 109 -9.88 -34.19 2.35
CA ILE A 109 -9.76 -34.63 3.74
C ILE A 109 -11.11 -34.48 4.46
N LEU A 110 -11.75 -33.31 4.31
CA LEU A 110 -13.04 -33.01 4.92
C LEU A 110 -14.16 -33.90 4.37
N TYR A 111 -14.26 -34.07 3.06
CA TYR A 111 -15.28 -34.92 2.44
C TYR A 111 -15.23 -36.36 2.97
N TYR A 112 -14.05 -36.98 2.97
CA TYR A 112 -13.89 -38.36 3.43
C TYR A 112 -14.06 -38.52 4.94
N TYR A 113 -13.76 -37.48 5.70
CA TYR A 113 -13.99 -37.45 7.13
C TYR A 113 -15.48 -37.37 7.44
N LEU A 114 -16.17 -36.36 6.91
CA LEU A 114 -17.59 -36.11 7.13
C LEU A 114 -18.47 -37.24 6.62
N ARG A 115 -18.10 -37.88 5.50
CA ARG A 115 -18.81 -39.07 5.00
C ARG A 115 -18.78 -40.25 5.98
N ARG A 116 -17.76 -40.33 6.84
CA ARG A 116 -17.63 -41.36 7.88
C ARG A 116 -18.20 -40.92 9.24
N HIS A 117 -18.27 -39.62 9.47
CA HIS A 117 -18.66 -38.98 10.73
C HIS A 117 -19.80 -37.98 10.48
N LEU A 118 -20.97 -38.49 10.08
CA LEU A 118 -22.11 -37.64 9.72
C LEU A 118 -22.66 -36.85 10.92
N GLU A 119 -22.42 -37.33 12.13
CA GLU A 119 -22.71 -36.64 13.38
C GLU A 119 -21.99 -35.28 13.51
N GLU A 120 -20.84 -35.11 12.85
CA GLU A 120 -20.10 -33.86 12.86
C GLU A 120 -20.51 -32.90 11.73
N PHE A 121 -21.40 -33.31 10.83
CA PHE A 121 -21.73 -32.53 9.63
C PHE A 121 -22.23 -31.11 9.96
N GLU A 122 -23.11 -30.97 10.96
CA GLU A 122 -23.63 -29.68 11.41
C GLU A 122 -22.53 -28.77 11.97
N LYS A 123 -21.49 -29.32 12.62
CA LYS A 123 -20.33 -28.55 13.09
C LYS A 123 -19.60 -27.89 11.92
N TYR A 124 -19.43 -28.61 10.81
CA TYR A 124 -18.73 -28.10 9.64
C TYR A 124 -19.60 -27.22 8.74
N LEU A 125 -20.92 -27.33 8.80
CA LEU A 125 -21.83 -26.28 8.29
C LEU A 125 -21.75 -25.00 9.14
N GLY A 126 -21.64 -25.14 10.46
CA GLY A 126 -21.36 -24.00 11.34
C GLY A 126 -20.02 -23.34 11.00
N LEU A 127 -19.00 -24.14 10.70
CA LEU A 127 -17.68 -23.66 10.29
C LEU A 127 -17.75 -22.80 9.01
N THR A 128 -18.55 -23.16 8.01
CA THR A 128 -18.67 -22.32 6.80
C THR A 128 -19.22 -20.93 7.14
N ASN A 129 -20.20 -20.84 8.04
CA ASN A 129 -20.73 -19.54 8.47
C ASN A 129 -19.68 -18.74 9.25
N THR A 130 -18.92 -19.39 10.14
CA THR A 130 -17.86 -18.71 10.89
C THR A 130 -16.73 -18.20 9.99
N LEU A 131 -16.37 -18.95 8.95
CA LEU A 131 -15.37 -18.51 7.96
C LEU A 131 -15.86 -17.29 7.17
N GLU A 132 -17.14 -17.26 6.81
CA GLU A 132 -17.76 -16.11 6.14
C GLU A 132 -17.79 -14.87 7.06
N GLU A 133 -18.24 -15.03 8.31
CA GLU A 133 -18.29 -13.94 9.31
C GLU A 133 -16.90 -13.41 9.66
N SER A 134 -15.87 -14.27 9.67
CA SER A 134 -14.48 -13.90 9.95
C SER A 134 -13.77 -13.31 8.73
N ALA A 135 -14.47 -13.15 7.60
CA ALA A 135 -13.91 -12.69 6.33
C ALA A 135 -12.65 -13.48 5.91
N ALA A 136 -12.69 -14.81 6.10
CA ALA A 136 -11.62 -15.70 5.65
C ALA A 136 -11.40 -15.57 4.13
N ASP A 137 -10.21 -15.96 3.67
CA ASP A 137 -9.93 -15.96 2.23
C ASP A 137 -10.91 -16.89 1.48
N PRO A 138 -11.24 -16.54 0.22
CA PRO A 138 -12.28 -17.24 -0.54
C PRO A 138 -11.88 -18.66 -0.92
N PHE A 139 -10.57 -18.98 -0.89
CA PHE A 139 -10.07 -20.30 -1.21
C PHE A 139 -10.34 -21.27 -0.06
N LEU A 140 -10.09 -20.84 1.18
CA LEU A 140 -10.42 -21.61 2.38
C LEU A 140 -11.92 -21.83 2.52
N PHE A 141 -12.69 -20.74 2.47
CA PHE A 141 -14.16 -20.84 2.54
C PHE A 141 -14.70 -21.78 1.46
N GLY A 142 -14.25 -21.60 0.22
CA GLY A 142 -14.68 -22.41 -0.90
C GLY A 142 -14.34 -23.90 -0.73
N ALA A 143 -13.15 -24.24 -0.23
CA ALA A 143 -12.75 -25.63 0.02
C ALA A 143 -13.62 -26.33 1.07
N VAL A 144 -13.91 -25.66 2.19
CA VAL A 144 -14.76 -26.23 3.26
C VAL A 144 -16.20 -26.37 2.75
N TYR A 145 -16.75 -25.33 2.13
CA TYR A 145 -18.09 -25.34 1.57
C TYR A 145 -18.25 -26.45 0.52
N HIS A 146 -17.29 -26.56 -0.40
CA HIS A 146 -17.28 -27.58 -1.45
C HIS A 146 -17.27 -29.01 -0.86
N ALA A 147 -16.50 -29.26 0.20
CA ALA A 147 -16.50 -30.55 0.87
C ALA A 147 -17.89 -30.90 1.45
N CYS A 148 -18.55 -29.94 2.11
CA CYS A 148 -19.90 -30.11 2.63
C CYS A 148 -20.92 -30.41 1.53
N GLU A 149 -20.84 -29.72 0.39
CA GLU A 149 -21.68 -29.97 -0.78
C GLU A 149 -21.43 -31.36 -1.38
N CYS A 150 -20.18 -31.80 -1.47
CA CYS A 150 -19.85 -33.15 -1.93
C CYS A 150 -20.44 -34.24 -1.02
N VAL A 151 -20.49 -34.02 0.30
CA VAL A 151 -21.13 -34.94 1.26
C VAL A 151 -22.63 -35.03 0.98
N ARG A 152 -23.31 -33.89 0.81
CA ARG A 152 -24.74 -33.82 0.45
C ARG A 152 -25.03 -34.57 -0.86
N ASN A 153 -24.17 -34.36 -1.86
CA ASN A 153 -24.28 -34.96 -3.18
C ASN A 153 -23.74 -36.40 -3.26
N ARG A 154 -23.17 -36.91 -2.16
CA ARG A 154 -22.58 -38.27 -2.03
C ARG A 154 -21.48 -38.59 -3.03
N ARG A 155 -20.90 -37.58 -3.67
CA ARG A 155 -19.87 -37.72 -4.71
C ARG A 155 -18.87 -36.59 -4.58
N TYR A 156 -17.59 -36.94 -4.60
CA TYR A 156 -16.50 -35.97 -4.68
C TYR A 156 -16.29 -35.54 -6.14
N THR A 157 -16.06 -34.24 -6.32
CA THR A 157 -15.54 -33.62 -7.54
C THR A 157 -14.28 -32.84 -7.18
N GLU A 158 -13.35 -32.65 -8.12
CA GLU A 158 -12.14 -31.85 -7.86
C GLU A 158 -12.51 -30.39 -7.56
N TYR A 159 -11.92 -29.84 -6.51
CA TYR A 159 -12.07 -28.43 -6.15
C TYR A 159 -11.00 -27.59 -6.84
N ASN A 160 -11.41 -26.51 -7.49
CA ASN A 160 -10.51 -25.54 -8.12
C ASN A 160 -10.76 -24.18 -7.47
N ILE A 161 -9.69 -23.45 -7.14
CA ILE A 161 -9.83 -22.11 -6.57
C ILE A 161 -10.29 -21.13 -7.66
N ASP A 162 -11.08 -20.13 -7.25
CA ASP A 162 -11.45 -19.03 -8.15
C ASP A 162 -10.62 -17.79 -7.84
N ALA A 163 -9.53 -17.60 -8.57
CA ALA A 163 -8.62 -16.48 -8.40
C ALA A 163 -8.88 -15.30 -9.37
N ARG A 164 -10.05 -15.27 -10.03
CA ARG A 164 -10.38 -14.23 -11.04
C ARG A 164 -10.34 -12.81 -10.50
N PHE A 165 -10.70 -12.61 -9.22
CA PHE A 165 -10.62 -11.30 -8.55
C PHE A 165 -9.18 -10.75 -8.45
N ILE A 166 -8.16 -11.59 -8.64
CA ILE A 166 -6.74 -11.20 -8.74
C ILE A 166 -6.29 -11.20 -10.21
N ALA A 167 -6.55 -12.31 -10.93
CA ALA A 167 -6.01 -12.53 -12.26
C ALA A 167 -6.65 -11.63 -13.33
N ASP A 168 -7.97 -11.42 -13.30
CA ASP A 168 -8.68 -10.63 -14.32
C ASP A 168 -8.26 -9.14 -14.29
N PRO A 169 -8.14 -8.47 -13.11
CA PRO A 169 -7.59 -7.12 -13.05
C PRO A 169 -6.15 -7.04 -13.61
N ILE A 170 -5.27 -7.99 -13.28
CA ILE A 170 -3.91 -8.02 -13.82
C ILE A 170 -3.92 -8.19 -15.34
N LYS A 171 -4.79 -9.07 -15.86
CA LYS A 171 -5.00 -9.28 -17.29
C LYS A 171 -5.46 -8.01 -17.99
N ALA A 172 -6.32 -7.22 -17.35
CA ALA A 172 -6.73 -5.92 -17.86
C ALA A 172 -5.55 -4.93 -17.98
N VAL A 173 -4.60 -4.91 -17.04
CA VAL A 173 -3.38 -4.10 -17.15
C VAL A 173 -2.52 -4.54 -18.34
N LEU A 174 -2.31 -5.85 -18.48
CA LEU A 174 -1.50 -6.45 -19.55
C LEU A 174 -2.11 -6.25 -20.95
N SER A 175 -3.41 -5.99 -21.02
CA SER A 175 -4.17 -5.82 -22.27
C SER A 175 -4.28 -4.36 -22.71
N LYS A 176 -3.80 -3.40 -21.91
CA LYS A 176 -3.79 -1.97 -22.29
C LYS A 176 -2.83 -1.73 -23.44
N ASP A 177 -3.20 -0.82 -24.33
CA ASP A 177 -2.34 -0.31 -25.41
C ASP A 177 -1.31 0.71 -24.86
N ASN A 178 -0.44 0.22 -23.97
CA ASN A 178 0.60 0.99 -23.31
C ASN A 178 2.00 0.52 -23.78
N PRO A 179 3.02 1.40 -23.76
CA PRO A 179 4.40 0.97 -23.96
C PRO A 179 4.78 -0.14 -22.98
N ILE A 180 5.51 -1.16 -23.44
CA ILE A 180 5.93 -2.31 -22.62
C ILE A 180 6.67 -1.86 -21.35
N ALA A 181 7.49 -0.80 -21.45
CA ALA A 181 8.19 -0.21 -20.31
C ALA A 181 7.24 0.38 -19.25
N LEU A 182 6.12 1.00 -19.68
CA LEU A 182 5.10 1.49 -18.77
C LEU A 182 4.36 0.32 -18.11
N ILE A 183 3.97 -0.71 -18.88
CA ILE A 183 3.34 -1.92 -18.32
C ILE A 183 4.25 -2.56 -17.27
N HIS A 184 5.56 -2.62 -17.53
CA HIS A 184 6.53 -3.11 -16.56
C HIS A 184 6.50 -2.29 -15.26
N CYS A 185 6.61 -0.96 -15.35
CA CYS A 185 6.53 -0.07 -14.18
C CYS A 185 5.20 -0.24 -13.42
N GLN A 186 4.08 -0.39 -14.12
CA GLN A 186 2.78 -0.66 -13.52
C GLN A 186 2.79 -1.98 -12.74
N LEU A 187 3.36 -3.07 -13.28
CA LEU A 187 3.45 -4.34 -12.57
C LEU A 187 4.37 -4.27 -11.33
N GLU A 188 5.48 -3.54 -11.40
CA GLU A 188 6.36 -3.32 -10.24
C GLU A 188 5.63 -2.55 -9.12
N ALA A 189 4.91 -1.48 -9.48
CA ALA A 189 4.05 -0.73 -8.55
C ALA A 189 2.95 -1.62 -7.94
N LEU A 190 2.28 -2.42 -8.77
CA LEU A 190 1.22 -3.34 -8.31
C LEU A 190 1.76 -4.47 -7.43
N THR A 191 3.03 -4.85 -7.55
CA THR A 191 3.65 -5.82 -6.64
C THR A 191 3.69 -5.29 -5.21
N VAL A 192 4.05 -4.01 -5.04
CA VAL A 192 4.01 -3.34 -3.72
C VAL A 192 2.58 -3.31 -3.18
N ARG A 193 1.62 -2.92 -4.04
CA ARG A 193 0.21 -2.88 -3.66
C ARG A 193 -0.33 -4.23 -3.25
N PHE A 194 -0.03 -5.28 -4.02
CA PHE A 194 -0.45 -6.64 -3.74
C PHE A 194 0.01 -7.10 -2.36
N ARG A 195 1.31 -6.90 -2.06
CA ARG A 195 1.87 -7.23 -0.75
C ARG A 195 1.19 -6.45 0.38
N ASN A 196 1.01 -5.14 0.19
CA ASN A 196 0.46 -4.29 1.24
C ASN A 196 -1.04 -4.55 1.47
N PHE A 197 -1.80 -4.86 0.41
CA PHE A 197 -3.24 -5.13 0.50
C PHE A 197 -3.51 -6.50 1.12
N TYR A 198 -2.94 -7.57 0.55
CA TYR A 198 -3.20 -8.92 1.06
C TYR A 198 -2.41 -9.26 2.32
N GLY A 199 -1.34 -8.52 2.64
CA GLY A 199 -0.63 -8.63 3.92
C GLY A 199 -1.26 -7.83 5.06
N SER A 200 -2.38 -7.14 4.81
CA SER A 200 -3.10 -6.39 5.83
C SER A 200 -4.09 -7.30 6.56
N PRO A 201 -4.19 -7.23 7.90
CA PRO A 201 -5.26 -7.91 8.64
C PRO A 201 -6.66 -7.32 8.34
N GLU A 202 -6.72 -6.17 7.67
CA GLU A 202 -7.96 -5.51 7.25
C GLU A 202 -8.30 -5.80 5.78
N VAL A 203 -7.71 -6.85 5.19
CA VAL A 203 -7.98 -7.24 3.80
C VAL A 203 -9.46 -7.53 3.58
N VAL A 204 -10.00 -7.02 2.47
CA VAL A 204 -11.39 -7.26 2.07
C VAL A 204 -11.37 -8.14 0.83
N TRP A 205 -11.44 -9.45 1.03
CA TRP A 205 -11.34 -10.45 -0.04
C TRP A 205 -12.45 -10.41 -1.08
N SER A 206 -13.58 -9.77 -0.77
CA SER A 206 -14.70 -9.62 -1.69
C SER A 206 -14.47 -8.53 -2.76
N GLN A 207 -13.39 -7.76 -2.64
CA GLN A 207 -13.04 -6.73 -3.61
C GLN A 207 -12.03 -7.25 -4.63
N ASP A 208 -12.24 -6.88 -5.90
CA ASP A 208 -11.25 -7.09 -6.95
C ASP A 208 -9.95 -6.34 -6.62
N PHE A 209 -8.82 -6.92 -7.05
CA PHE A 209 -7.52 -6.32 -6.87
C PHE A 209 -7.43 -4.95 -7.57
N ASP A 210 -7.19 -3.90 -6.80
CA ASP A 210 -7.17 -2.52 -7.31
C ASP A 210 -5.91 -2.24 -8.15
N ILE A 211 -6.10 -2.16 -9.46
CA ILE A 211 -5.04 -1.90 -10.46
C ILE A 211 -4.81 -0.42 -10.79
N GLN A 212 -5.39 0.52 -10.03
CA GLN A 212 -5.29 1.95 -10.34
C GLN A 212 -3.86 2.47 -10.15
N THR A 213 -3.25 2.89 -11.27
CA THR A 213 -1.87 3.40 -11.36
C THR A 213 -1.80 4.81 -11.97
N ALA A 214 -2.89 5.58 -11.91
CA ALA A 214 -3.00 6.88 -12.58
C ALA A 214 -1.91 7.89 -12.22
N PHE A 215 -1.44 7.91 -10.97
CA PHE A 215 -0.31 8.77 -10.57
C PHE A 215 1.00 8.35 -11.24
N LEU A 216 1.26 7.03 -11.32
CA LEU A 216 2.42 6.48 -12.02
C LEU A 216 2.35 6.80 -13.50
N ASP A 217 1.21 6.55 -14.15
CA ASP A 217 0.99 6.85 -15.56
C ASP A 217 1.32 8.31 -15.86
N LYS A 218 0.82 9.20 -15.00
CA LYS A 218 1.07 10.63 -15.12
C LYS A 218 2.55 10.98 -14.92
N LEU A 219 3.19 10.46 -13.88
CA LEU A 219 4.61 10.70 -13.61
C LEU A 219 5.49 10.18 -14.74
N TYR A 220 5.15 9.02 -15.32
CA TYR A 220 5.86 8.42 -16.44
C TYR A 220 5.85 9.33 -17.66
N HIS A 221 4.70 9.89 -18.00
CA HIS A 221 4.53 10.79 -19.15
C HIS A 221 4.94 12.24 -18.90
N THR A 222 5.25 12.63 -17.66
CA THR A 222 5.68 14.01 -17.35
C THR A 222 7.19 14.14 -17.51
N GLU A 223 7.65 15.06 -18.36
CA GLU A 223 9.09 15.35 -18.47
C GLU A 223 9.62 16.11 -17.24
N LEU A 224 10.94 16.11 -17.03
CA LEU A 224 11.54 16.72 -15.83
C LEU A 224 11.19 18.23 -15.71
N GLU A 225 11.16 18.93 -16.84
CA GLU A 225 10.84 20.35 -16.95
C GLU A 225 9.35 20.65 -16.64
N GLU A 226 8.49 19.65 -16.73
CA GLU A 226 7.03 19.78 -16.52
C GLU A 226 6.60 19.38 -15.09
N LEU A 227 7.54 18.94 -14.24
CA LEU A 227 7.22 18.51 -12.88
C LEU A 227 6.68 19.64 -12.00
N GLU A 228 7.03 20.89 -12.26
CA GLU A 228 6.43 22.05 -11.58
C GLU A 228 4.93 22.17 -11.88
N ALA A 229 4.51 21.90 -13.12
CA ALA A 229 3.10 21.89 -13.51
C ALA A 229 2.35 20.74 -12.82
N LEU A 230 2.97 19.56 -12.74
CA LEU A 230 2.43 18.42 -11.98
C LEU A 230 2.28 18.75 -10.49
N ALA A 231 3.28 19.38 -9.87
CA ALA A 231 3.23 19.83 -8.48
C ALA A 231 2.10 20.86 -8.26
N THR A 232 1.95 21.79 -9.21
CA THR A 232 0.87 22.79 -9.21
C THR A 232 -0.51 22.14 -9.30
N GLU A 233 -0.67 21.09 -10.12
CA GLU A 233 -1.95 20.37 -10.18
C GLU A 233 -2.26 19.61 -8.88
N LEU A 234 -1.26 18.94 -8.28
CA LEU A 234 -1.43 18.25 -7.00
C LEU A 234 -1.88 19.22 -5.90
N THR A 235 -1.23 20.39 -5.86
CA THR A 235 -1.57 21.52 -4.98
C THR A 235 -2.98 22.03 -5.26
N GLY A 236 -3.29 22.29 -6.54
CA GLY A 236 -4.57 22.85 -6.98
C GLY A 236 -5.76 21.94 -6.66
N ALA A 237 -5.56 20.62 -6.67
CA ALA A 237 -6.61 19.67 -6.29
C ALA A 237 -6.73 19.45 -4.76
N ALA A 238 -5.76 19.87 -3.96
CA ALA A 238 -5.89 19.92 -2.49
C ALA A 238 -6.48 21.26 -2.01
N LEU A 239 -6.18 22.36 -2.71
CA LEU A 239 -6.50 23.72 -2.29
C LEU A 239 -7.99 23.96 -1.96
N PRO A 240 -8.99 23.54 -2.77
CA PRO A 240 -10.40 23.75 -2.44
C PRO A 240 -10.79 23.12 -1.10
N LEU A 241 -10.29 21.92 -0.82
CA LEU A 241 -10.56 21.23 0.45
C LEU A 241 -9.96 22.00 1.63
N PHE A 242 -8.78 22.59 1.45
CA PHE A 242 -8.15 23.45 2.46
C PHE A 242 -8.91 24.76 2.68
N GLN A 243 -9.53 25.33 1.64
CA GLN A 243 -10.37 26.54 1.77
C GLN A 243 -11.65 26.28 2.57
N GLU A 244 -12.16 25.05 2.55
CA GLU A 244 -13.34 24.61 3.30
C GLU A 244 -13.02 24.21 4.75
N LEU A 245 -11.75 24.08 5.13
CA LEU A 245 -11.36 23.71 6.49
C LEU A 245 -11.71 24.82 7.49
N THR A 246 -12.31 24.41 8.61
CA THR A 246 -12.52 25.27 9.78
C THR A 246 -11.65 24.80 10.95
N VAL A 247 -11.38 25.72 11.89
CA VAL A 247 -10.63 25.42 13.11
C VAL A 247 -11.32 24.31 13.93
N GLU A 248 -12.65 24.32 13.97
CA GLU A 248 -13.44 23.30 14.67
C GLU A 248 -13.25 21.91 14.06
N MET A 249 -13.27 21.78 12.73
CA MET A 249 -13.06 20.50 12.04
C MET A 249 -11.70 19.90 12.34
N VAL A 250 -10.64 20.72 12.32
CA VAL A 250 -9.27 20.26 12.62
C VAL A 250 -9.12 19.87 14.09
N ASN A 251 -9.66 20.66 15.02
CA ASN A 251 -9.61 20.36 16.46
C ASN A 251 -10.38 19.08 16.81
N LYS A 252 -11.56 18.86 16.22
CA LYS A 252 -12.34 17.65 16.43
C LYS A 252 -11.78 16.44 15.68
N GLY A 253 -10.97 16.68 14.64
CA GLY A 253 -10.48 15.64 13.74
C GLY A 253 -11.62 14.99 12.94
N SER A 254 -12.64 15.77 12.59
CA SER A 254 -13.84 15.29 11.90
C SER A 254 -14.36 16.33 10.90
N GLY A 255 -14.96 15.87 9.80
CA GLY A 255 -15.55 16.71 8.76
C GLY A 255 -15.22 16.21 7.37
N ASP A 256 -16.10 16.48 6.40
CA ASP A 256 -15.95 15.98 5.04
C ASP A 256 -14.65 16.45 4.36
N PRO A 257 -14.25 17.73 4.43
CA PRO A 257 -12.98 18.20 3.83
C PRO A 257 -11.76 17.53 4.46
N LEU A 258 -11.75 17.36 5.78
CA LEU A 258 -10.65 16.71 6.49
C LEU A 258 -10.55 15.21 6.14
N THR A 259 -11.69 14.54 6.01
CA THR A 259 -11.76 13.13 5.61
C THR A 259 -11.30 12.94 4.16
N ALA A 260 -11.67 13.86 3.27
CA ALA A 260 -11.23 13.88 1.88
C ALA A 260 -9.72 14.14 1.77
N LEU A 261 -9.18 15.10 2.56
CA LEU A 261 -7.74 15.34 2.67
C LEU A 261 -7.03 14.10 3.21
N ASN A 262 -7.48 13.48 4.30
CA ASN A 262 -6.84 12.27 4.80
C ASN A 262 -6.79 11.13 3.74
N ARG A 263 -7.90 10.91 3.01
CA ARG A 263 -7.93 9.95 1.89
C ARG A 263 -6.93 10.30 0.80
N ARG A 264 -6.85 11.58 0.41
CA ARG A 264 -5.92 12.06 -0.62
C ARG A 264 -4.46 11.94 -0.17
N TRP A 265 -4.13 12.29 1.06
CA TRP A 265 -2.76 12.17 1.59
C TRP A 265 -2.29 10.72 1.59
N ASN A 266 -3.15 9.79 2.04
CA ASN A 266 -2.87 8.35 1.98
C ASN A 266 -2.72 7.85 0.54
N SER A 267 -3.51 8.38 -0.40
CA SER A 267 -3.39 8.07 -1.83
C SER A 267 -2.04 8.52 -2.40
N ILE A 268 -1.58 9.74 -2.08
CA ILE A 268 -0.26 10.25 -2.49
C ILE A 268 0.87 9.40 -1.87
N CYS A 269 0.77 9.10 -0.56
CA CYS A 269 1.75 8.27 0.14
C CYS A 269 1.88 6.88 -0.52
N ARG A 270 0.75 6.22 -0.76
CA ARG A 270 0.72 4.91 -1.41
C ARG A 270 1.31 4.98 -2.82
N ALA A 271 0.88 5.96 -3.63
CA ALA A 271 1.37 6.11 -4.99
C ALA A 271 2.89 6.38 -5.04
N ALA A 272 3.42 7.16 -4.10
CA ALA A 272 4.85 7.43 -3.99
C ALA A 272 5.65 6.19 -3.54
N GLU A 273 5.09 5.37 -2.63
CA GLU A 273 5.68 4.09 -2.23
C GLU A 273 5.73 3.11 -3.42
N GLU A 274 4.62 2.98 -4.15
CA GLU A 274 4.50 2.13 -5.34
C GLU A 274 5.46 2.57 -6.45
N CYS A 275 5.50 3.86 -6.78
CA CYS A 275 6.42 4.40 -7.78
C CYS A 275 7.89 4.23 -7.37
N SER A 276 8.19 4.21 -6.07
CA SER A 276 9.54 4.01 -5.55
C SER A 276 10.09 2.60 -5.76
N ALA A 277 9.24 1.62 -6.10
CA ALA A 277 9.66 0.27 -6.44
C ALA A 277 9.98 0.09 -7.94
N THR A 278 9.76 1.13 -8.76
CA THR A 278 9.94 1.08 -10.21
C THR A 278 11.36 1.48 -10.64
N GLU A 279 11.56 1.71 -11.94
CA GLU A 279 12.86 2.05 -12.51
C GLU A 279 13.50 3.34 -11.91
N PRO A 280 14.85 3.46 -11.95
CA PRO A 280 15.56 4.61 -11.39
C PRO A 280 15.16 5.97 -11.96
N ALA A 281 14.73 6.04 -13.23
CA ALA A 281 14.33 7.30 -13.86
C ALA A 281 13.06 7.88 -13.22
N LEU A 282 12.04 7.05 -12.97
CA LEU A 282 10.82 7.45 -12.25
C LEU A 282 11.12 7.84 -10.81
N CYS A 283 12.03 7.11 -10.16
CA CYS A 283 12.50 7.43 -8.83
C CYS A 283 13.10 8.86 -8.75
N LEU A 284 13.88 9.28 -9.76
CA LEU A 284 14.42 10.64 -9.84
C LEU A 284 13.32 11.68 -10.07
N LYS A 285 12.34 11.41 -10.94
CA LYS A 285 11.18 12.29 -11.15
C LYS A 285 10.39 12.48 -9.84
N LEU A 286 10.24 11.42 -9.05
CA LEU A 286 9.55 11.47 -7.76
C LEU A 286 10.31 12.34 -6.74
N ASP A 287 11.64 12.19 -6.67
CA ASP A 287 12.48 13.01 -5.79
C ASP A 287 12.43 14.50 -6.19
N GLN A 288 12.46 14.80 -7.49
CA GLN A 288 12.32 16.17 -8.00
C GLN A 288 10.92 16.75 -7.75
N LEU A 289 9.86 15.97 -7.94
CA LEU A 289 8.49 16.38 -7.66
C LEU A 289 8.32 16.76 -6.18
N ALA A 290 8.97 16.04 -5.26
CA ALA A 290 8.98 16.41 -3.85
C ALA A 290 9.61 17.79 -3.61
N LEU A 291 10.71 18.10 -4.30
CA LEU A 291 11.36 19.41 -4.22
C LEU A 291 10.47 20.53 -4.78
N GLU A 292 9.75 20.28 -5.88
CA GLU A 292 8.81 21.26 -6.43
C GLU A 292 7.62 21.52 -5.48
N LEU A 293 7.05 20.48 -4.86
CA LEU A 293 6.01 20.65 -3.85
C LEU A 293 6.52 21.44 -2.63
N TYR A 294 7.75 21.19 -2.20
CA TYR A 294 8.39 21.96 -1.14
C TYR A 294 8.57 23.44 -1.52
N ARG A 295 9.00 23.73 -2.75
CA ARG A 295 9.11 25.09 -3.29
C ARG A 295 7.77 25.82 -3.35
N LEU A 296 6.72 25.11 -3.76
CA LEU A 296 5.35 25.62 -3.76
C LEU A 296 4.76 25.81 -2.36
N ARG A 297 5.47 25.42 -1.29
CA ARG A 297 4.96 25.43 0.09
C ARG A 297 3.69 24.57 0.25
N ASP A 298 3.54 23.53 -0.58
CA ASP A 298 2.56 22.46 -0.38
C ASP A 298 3.18 21.36 0.49
N PHE A 299 3.35 21.66 1.77
CA PHE A 299 3.87 20.73 2.76
C PHE A 299 2.95 19.52 2.95
N TYR A 300 1.65 19.68 2.68
CA TYR A 300 0.68 18.61 2.74
C TYR A 300 0.99 17.49 1.72
N SER A 301 1.05 17.81 0.43
CA SER A 301 1.34 16.79 -0.60
C SER A 301 2.79 16.33 -0.52
N PHE A 302 3.72 17.25 -0.21
CA PHE A 302 5.14 16.96 -0.02
C PHE A 302 5.39 15.89 1.06
N THR A 303 4.78 16.04 2.24
CA THR A 303 4.96 15.08 3.34
C THR A 303 4.34 13.72 3.03
N GLY A 304 3.24 13.69 2.28
CA GLY A 304 2.66 12.43 1.78
C GLY A 304 3.63 11.71 0.85
N LEU A 305 4.21 12.44 -0.10
CA LEU A 305 5.19 11.89 -1.04
C LEU A 305 6.45 11.39 -0.32
N LEU A 306 7.02 12.21 0.59
CA LEU A 306 8.16 11.80 1.40
C LEU A 306 7.88 10.57 2.28
N GLN A 307 6.68 10.49 2.87
CA GLN A 307 6.28 9.33 3.64
C GLN A 307 6.29 8.07 2.78
N GLY A 308 5.73 8.12 1.57
CA GLY A 308 5.71 6.99 0.64
C GLY A 308 7.11 6.54 0.23
N ILE A 309 7.99 7.49 -0.12
CA ILE A 309 9.41 7.21 -0.38
C ILE A 309 10.04 6.51 0.83
N ARG A 310 9.81 7.02 2.06
CA ARG A 310 10.37 6.43 3.28
C ARG A 310 9.86 5.00 3.50
N SER A 311 8.57 4.75 3.31
CA SER A 311 7.95 3.44 3.44
C SER A 311 8.52 2.42 2.46
N SER A 312 8.95 2.84 1.27
CA SER A 312 9.61 1.97 0.28
C SER A 312 11.00 1.47 0.73
N GLY A 313 11.57 2.05 1.80
CA GLY A 313 12.93 1.77 2.25
C GLY A 313 14.03 2.49 1.48
N ARG A 314 13.69 3.24 0.41
CA ARG A 314 14.63 4.12 -0.29
C ARG A 314 15.13 5.23 0.64
N ARG A 315 16.38 5.65 0.42
CA ARG A 315 17.03 6.77 1.15
C ARG A 315 17.60 7.80 0.18
N PRO A 316 16.77 8.44 -0.66
CA PRO A 316 17.23 9.48 -1.55
C PRO A 316 17.69 10.72 -0.76
N GLU A 317 18.43 11.58 -1.45
CA GLU A 317 18.98 12.80 -0.88
C GLU A 317 17.90 13.73 -0.30
N VAL A 318 16.72 13.77 -0.93
CA VAL A 318 15.58 14.55 -0.43
C VAL A 318 15.14 14.09 0.97
N LEU A 319 15.17 12.79 1.27
CA LEU A 319 14.90 12.29 2.62
C LEU A 319 16.04 12.60 3.59
N ARG A 320 17.29 12.63 3.12
CA ARG A 320 18.44 13.01 3.96
C ARG A 320 18.35 14.49 4.40
N ILE A 321 17.94 15.37 3.50
CA ILE A 321 17.86 16.81 3.75
C ILE A 321 16.57 17.16 4.50
N LEU A 322 15.42 16.67 4.02
CA LEU A 322 14.10 17.11 4.46
C LEU A 322 13.29 16.05 5.22
N GLY A 323 13.82 14.83 5.39
CA GLY A 323 13.10 13.75 6.08
C GLY A 323 12.78 14.04 7.55
N HIS A 324 13.48 14.99 8.17
CA HIS A 324 13.19 15.47 9.52
C HIS A 324 11.79 16.11 9.63
N LEU A 325 11.20 16.55 8.52
CA LEU A 325 9.85 17.15 8.48
C LEU A 325 8.72 16.11 8.62
N ILE A 326 9.02 14.83 8.45
CA ILE A 326 8.07 13.71 8.65
C ILE A 326 8.47 12.81 9.83
N ASP A 327 9.40 13.26 10.67
CA ASP A 327 9.74 12.60 11.92
C ASP A 327 8.58 12.80 12.91
N SER A 328 8.02 11.70 13.42
CA SER A 328 6.91 11.73 14.38
C SER A 328 7.36 12.07 15.80
N GLY A 329 8.67 12.18 16.05
CA GLY A 329 9.25 12.57 17.34
C GLY A 329 8.62 13.84 17.92
N GLU A 330 8.19 13.74 19.20
CA GLU A 330 7.55 14.83 19.95
C GLU A 330 6.38 15.50 19.19
N ASN A 331 5.54 14.68 18.55
CA ASN A 331 4.43 15.12 17.69
C ASN A 331 4.93 16.06 16.58
N TYR A 332 5.85 15.56 15.75
CA TYR A 332 6.42 16.30 14.62
C TYR A 332 7.03 17.66 15.02
N ARG A 333 7.76 17.69 16.15
CA ARG A 333 8.32 18.93 16.70
C ARG A 333 9.16 19.70 15.68
N LEU A 334 10.01 19.01 14.93
CA LEU A 334 10.88 19.66 13.94
C LEU A 334 10.08 20.33 12.83
N TYR A 335 9.02 19.67 12.34
CA TYR A 335 8.10 20.29 11.39
C TYR A 335 7.46 21.56 11.97
N ARG A 336 6.90 21.46 13.19
CA ARG A 336 6.22 22.59 13.87
C ARG A 336 7.15 23.77 14.17
N GLN A 337 8.45 23.52 14.33
CA GLN A 337 9.46 24.56 14.56
C GLN A 337 9.99 25.19 13.28
N THR A 338 10.02 24.43 12.18
CA THR A 338 10.63 24.86 10.91
C THR A 338 9.70 25.72 10.09
N ILE A 339 8.39 25.53 10.24
CA ILE A 339 7.40 26.13 9.34
C ILE A 339 6.72 27.34 10.01
N ASP A 340 6.74 28.46 9.30
CA ASP A 340 6.13 29.71 9.72
C ASP A 340 4.63 29.80 9.36
N SER A 341 3.97 30.88 9.80
CA SER A 341 2.55 31.15 9.53
C SER A 341 2.27 31.85 8.19
N ASP A 342 3.21 31.81 7.26
CA ASP A 342 3.06 32.39 5.93
C ASP A 342 2.27 31.46 4.98
N ALA A 343 1.84 31.97 3.83
CA ALA A 343 0.99 31.29 2.86
C ALA A 343 1.52 29.88 2.48
N ALA A 344 0.83 28.82 2.91
CA ALA A 344 1.20 27.42 2.66
C ALA A 344 -0.01 26.48 2.80
N LEU A 345 0.10 25.28 2.21
CA LEU A 345 -0.76 24.13 2.55
C LEU A 345 0.00 23.23 3.52
N HIS A 346 -0.37 23.29 4.81
CA HIS A 346 0.37 22.57 5.86
C HIS A 346 0.00 21.09 5.94
N PHE A 347 0.99 20.28 6.30
CA PHE A 347 0.79 18.92 6.80
C PHE A 347 -0.12 18.93 8.03
N LEU A 348 -1.25 18.22 7.97
CA LEU A 348 -2.33 18.34 8.95
C LEU A 348 -2.18 17.44 10.18
N LEU A 349 -1.52 16.27 10.04
CA LEU A 349 -1.39 15.29 11.12
C LEU A 349 -0.87 15.87 12.45
N PRO A 350 0.14 16.76 12.48
CA PRO A 350 0.65 17.33 13.73
C PRO A 350 -0.37 18.17 14.50
N PHE A 351 -1.48 18.55 13.87
CA PHE A 351 -2.43 19.55 14.37
C PHE A 351 -3.84 19.02 14.57
N VAL A 352 -4.14 17.83 14.07
CA VAL A 352 -5.42 17.16 14.30
C VAL A 352 -5.49 16.67 15.75
N LYS A 353 -6.61 16.92 16.42
CA LYS A 353 -6.87 16.50 17.82
C LYS A 353 -5.86 17.04 18.85
N LEU A 354 -5.23 18.18 18.60
CA LEU A 354 -4.49 18.89 19.64
C LEU A 354 -5.43 19.30 20.79
N GLN A 355 -5.00 19.13 22.04
CA GLN A 355 -5.75 19.58 23.21
C GLN A 355 -5.94 21.10 23.18
N SER A 356 -7.02 21.58 23.80
CA SER A 356 -7.55 22.95 23.71
C SER A 356 -6.57 24.11 24.00
N GLN A 357 -5.40 23.84 24.56
CA GLN A 357 -4.36 24.84 24.80
C GLN A 357 -3.52 25.21 23.56
N GLU A 358 -3.57 24.44 22.47
CA GLU A 358 -2.83 24.72 21.21
C GLU A 358 -3.72 25.27 20.06
N SER A 359 -4.88 25.88 20.38
CA SER A 359 -5.84 26.39 19.39
C SER A 359 -5.27 27.42 18.41
N THR A 360 -4.19 28.10 18.79
CA THR A 360 -3.49 29.10 17.97
C THR A 360 -2.81 28.46 16.75
N ALA A 361 -2.26 27.24 16.88
CA ALA A 361 -1.60 26.55 15.77
C ALA A 361 -2.60 26.13 14.69
N THR A 362 -3.76 25.60 15.11
CA THR A 362 -4.85 25.27 14.19
C THR A 362 -5.35 26.50 13.43
N LEU A 363 -5.50 27.64 14.13
CA LEU A 363 -5.89 28.90 13.51
C LEU A 363 -4.85 29.37 12.48
N GLN A 364 -3.56 29.25 12.80
CA GLN A 364 -2.47 29.61 11.90
C GLN A 364 -2.53 28.80 10.59
N ILE A 365 -2.85 27.51 10.66
CA ILE A 365 -2.92 26.65 9.47
C ILE A 365 -4.08 27.01 8.56
N VAL A 366 -5.27 27.18 9.14
CA VAL A 366 -6.46 27.59 8.38
C VAL A 366 -6.21 28.97 7.75
N SER A 367 -5.60 29.90 8.50
CA SER A 367 -5.22 31.22 7.98
C SER A 367 -4.16 31.15 6.87
N ALA A 368 -3.14 30.31 7.02
CA ALA A 368 -2.08 30.12 6.03
C ALA A 368 -2.63 29.57 4.70
N ALA A 369 -3.56 28.61 4.77
CA ALA A 369 -4.25 28.09 3.59
C ALA A 369 -5.08 29.17 2.87
N GLN A 370 -5.78 30.02 3.63
CA GLN A 370 -6.53 31.17 3.07
C GLN A 370 -5.60 32.18 2.40
N LYS A 371 -4.46 32.52 3.03
CA LYS A 371 -3.43 33.39 2.43
C LYS A 371 -2.86 32.76 1.16
N TYR A 372 -2.65 31.45 1.16
CA TYR A 372 -2.17 30.70 0.00
C TYR A 372 -3.14 30.80 -1.18
N ALA A 373 -4.44 30.64 -0.93
CA ALA A 373 -5.47 30.83 -1.96
C ALA A 373 -5.43 32.25 -2.55
N LEU A 374 -5.32 33.28 -1.71
CA LEU A 374 -5.26 34.69 -2.16
C LEU A 374 -4.00 34.99 -2.99
N ARG A 375 -2.86 34.40 -2.62
CA ARG A 375 -1.60 34.56 -3.37
C ARG A 375 -1.71 33.94 -4.77
N ASN A 376 -2.42 32.81 -4.88
CA ASN A 376 -2.50 32.01 -6.09
C ASN A 376 -3.77 32.25 -6.91
N THR A 377 -4.63 33.20 -6.53
CA THR A 377 -5.68 33.66 -7.44
C THR A 377 -5.05 34.34 -8.66
N PRO A 378 -5.33 33.89 -9.89
CA PRO A 378 -4.84 34.55 -11.08
C PRO A 378 -5.46 35.95 -11.12
N ASN A 379 -4.64 36.96 -10.87
CA ASN A 379 -5.05 38.34 -11.01
C ASN A 379 -5.39 38.53 -12.50
N LYS A 380 -6.69 38.58 -12.85
CA LYS A 380 -7.17 38.72 -14.25
C LYS A 380 -6.54 39.94 -14.96
N THR A 381 -6.06 40.91 -14.19
CA THR A 381 -5.36 42.11 -14.65
C THR A 381 -3.91 41.83 -15.10
N SER A 382 -3.22 40.88 -14.46
CA SER A 382 -1.82 40.52 -14.79
C SER A 382 -1.71 39.64 -16.02
N GLN A 383 -2.69 38.76 -16.29
CA GLN A 383 -2.75 37.99 -17.53
C GLN A 383 -3.03 38.86 -18.76
N ARG A 384 -3.81 39.94 -18.63
CA ARG A 384 -4.01 40.91 -19.73
C ARG A 384 -2.77 41.76 -20.00
N LEU A 385 -1.99 42.10 -18.97
CA LEU A 385 -0.73 42.84 -19.13
C LEU A 385 0.37 41.96 -19.75
N LEU A 386 0.46 40.68 -19.39
CA LEU A 386 1.37 39.73 -20.05
C LEU A 386 0.97 39.45 -21.50
N SER A 387 -0.33 39.29 -21.81
CA SER A 387 -0.77 39.13 -23.20
C SER A 387 -0.52 40.38 -24.05
N LEU A 388 -0.62 41.58 -23.46
CA LEU A 388 -0.30 42.84 -24.14
C LEU A 388 1.23 43.03 -24.32
N LEU A 389 2.05 42.63 -23.34
CA LEU A 389 3.51 42.72 -23.44
C LEU A 389 4.09 41.71 -24.44
N ILE A 390 3.51 40.51 -24.56
CA ILE A 390 3.90 39.51 -25.55
C ILE A 390 3.51 39.96 -26.98
N SER A 391 2.38 40.63 -27.17
CA SER A 391 2.03 41.22 -28.48
C SER A 391 2.86 42.44 -28.86
N LEU A 392 3.44 43.17 -27.90
CA LEU A 392 4.31 44.33 -28.17
C LEU A 392 5.77 43.94 -28.47
N CYS A 393 6.24 42.77 -28.00
CA CYS A 393 7.59 42.28 -28.28
C CYS A 393 7.73 41.50 -29.60
N LEU A 394 6.62 41.25 -30.31
CA LEU A 394 6.61 40.57 -31.61
C LEU A 394 6.43 41.52 -32.82
N CYS A 395 6.46 42.84 -32.59
CA CYS A 395 6.29 43.86 -33.62
C CYS A 395 7.43 44.90 -33.71
N ILE A 396 8.61 44.60 -33.15
CA ILE A 396 9.87 45.33 -33.40
C ILE A 396 10.92 44.27 -33.73
#